data_AF-A0A1V5BEB7-F1
#
_entry.id   AF-A0A1V5BEB7-F1
#
_cell.length_a   1.000
_cell.length_b   1.000
_cell.length_c   1.000
_cell.angle_alpha   90.00
_cell.angle_beta   90.00
_cell.angle_gamma   90.00
#
_symmetry.space_group_name_H-M   'P 1'
#
loop_
_entity.id
_entity.type
_entity.pdbx_description
1 polymer ?
#
loop_
_entity_poly.entity_id
_entity_poly.type
_entity_poly.pdbx_seq_one_letter_code
_entity_poly.pdbx_strand_id
1 'polypeptide(L)'
;MHKTTTSERMKALRGEARELERDASMAMGAAEILPDARQKAFELTSHSDMLKAEAEAMEGAARLEDLHLWQMEKSKTTKKGTQSYLYWMASWREGGKVRHVHLGSCRNVDHETALQKARKVKADALGLSEN
;
A
#
# COMPACT_ATOMS: atom_id res chain seq x y z
N MET A 1 4.00 7.44 2.84
CA MET A 1 3.65 6.32 1.97
C MET A 1 4.74 6.21 0.93
N HIS A 2 5.48 5.09 0.92
CA HIS A 2 6.44 4.81 -0.15
C HIS A 2 5.70 4.71 -1.49
N LYS A 3 6.36 5.05 -2.59
CA LYS A 3 5.83 4.83 -3.94
C LYS A 3 5.90 3.34 -4.24
N THR A 4 4.80 2.62 -4.02
CA THR A 4 4.63 1.23 -4.44
C THR A 4 3.76 1.16 -5.69
N THR A 5 3.91 0.11 -6.48
CA THR A 5 3.06 -0.12 -7.67
C THR A 5 1.58 -0.09 -7.32
N THR A 6 1.20 -0.73 -6.21
CA THR A 6 -0.19 -0.73 -5.72
C THR A 6 -0.65 0.67 -5.33
N SER A 7 0.21 1.45 -4.68
CA SER A 7 -0.10 2.84 -4.31
C SER A 7 -0.35 3.75 -5.52
N GLU A 8 0.43 3.59 -6.58
CA GLU A 8 0.27 4.38 -7.80
C GLU A 8 -0.97 3.96 -8.57
N ARG A 9 -1.26 2.65 -8.63
CA ARG A 9 -2.50 2.14 -9.24
C ARG A 9 -3.75 2.64 -8.50
N MET A 10 -3.75 2.62 -7.16
CA MET A 10 -4.86 3.18 -6.38
C MET A 10 -5.05 4.68 -6.64
N LYS A 11 -3.97 5.45 -6.76
CA LYS A 11 -4.07 6.88 -7.10
C LYS A 11 -4.65 7.10 -8.49
N ALA A 12 -4.25 6.27 -9.47
CA ALA A 12 -4.79 6.34 -10.82
C ALA A 12 -6.30 6.07 -10.82
N LEU A 13 -6.76 5.00 -10.17
CA LEU A 13 -8.19 4.67 -10.07
C LEU A 13 -9.00 5.77 -9.36
N ARG A 14 -8.49 6.30 -8.24
CA ARG A 14 -9.15 7.42 -7.53
C ARG A 14 -9.17 8.70 -8.36
N GLY A 15 -8.13 8.91 -9.18
CA GLY A 15 -8.08 10.02 -10.13
C GLY A 15 -9.13 9.89 -11.22
N GLU A 16 -9.22 8.72 -11.86
CA GLU A 16 -10.21 8.42 -12.89
C GLU A 16 -11.64 8.50 -12.37
N ALA A 17 -11.91 7.92 -11.19
CA ALA A 17 -13.20 8.03 -10.52
C ALA A 17 -13.62 9.51 -10.32
N ARG A 18 -12.69 10.39 -9.99
CA ARG A 18 -12.94 11.82 -9.79
C ARG A 18 -13.25 12.55 -11.09
N GLU A 19 -12.61 12.19 -12.19
CA GLU A 19 -12.97 12.76 -13.50
C GLU A 19 -14.38 12.32 -13.91
N LEU A 20 -14.72 11.04 -13.70
CA LEU A 20 -16.08 10.54 -13.96
C LEU A 20 -17.15 11.25 -13.11
N GLU A 21 -16.85 11.62 -11.87
CA GLU A 21 -17.76 12.44 -11.05
C GLU A 21 -17.97 13.84 -11.60
N ARG A 22 -16.92 14.48 -12.12
CA ARG A 22 -17.03 15.80 -12.77
C ARG A 22 -17.89 15.69 -14.02
N ASP A 23 -17.65 14.67 -14.85
CA ASP A 23 -18.44 14.42 -16.05
C ASP A 23 -19.89 14.10 -15.71
N ALA A 24 -20.15 13.31 -14.67
CA ALA A 24 -21.49 13.03 -14.17
C ALA A 24 -22.19 14.32 -13.71
N SER A 25 -21.47 15.20 -13.00
CA SER A 25 -22.01 16.49 -12.56
C SER A 25 -22.35 17.40 -13.73
N MET A 26 -21.51 17.44 -14.78
CA MET A 26 -21.81 18.20 -16.00
C MET A 26 -23.01 17.64 -16.74
N ALA A 27 -23.11 16.30 -16.85
CA ALA A 27 -24.25 15.63 -17.46
C ALA A 27 -25.56 15.86 -16.67
N MET A 28 -25.51 15.87 -15.34
CA MET A 28 -26.66 16.26 -14.50
C MET A 28 -27.07 17.70 -14.75
N GLY A 29 -26.13 18.65 -14.87
CA GLY A 29 -26.43 20.04 -15.20
C GLY A 29 -27.09 20.19 -16.58
N ALA A 30 -26.72 19.34 -17.54
CA ALA A 30 -27.32 19.33 -18.87
C ALA A 30 -28.69 18.61 -18.94
N ALA A 31 -29.08 17.88 -17.89
CA ALA A 31 -30.31 17.06 -17.88
C ALA A 31 -31.61 17.87 -17.98
N GLU A 32 -31.56 19.18 -17.68
CA GLU A 32 -32.69 20.08 -17.86
C GLU A 32 -33.02 20.32 -19.34
N ILE A 33 -32.02 20.18 -20.23
CA ILE A 33 -32.12 20.47 -21.66
C ILE A 33 -32.08 19.17 -22.49
N LEU A 34 -31.29 18.19 -22.05
CA LEU A 34 -31.06 16.93 -22.75
C LEU A 34 -31.57 15.75 -21.89
N PRO A 35 -32.69 15.11 -22.25
CA PRO A 35 -33.29 14.04 -21.44
C PRO A 35 -32.37 12.83 -21.23
N ASP A 36 -31.49 12.53 -22.19
CA ASP A 36 -30.54 11.41 -22.11
C ASP A 36 -29.34 11.72 -21.19
N ALA A 37 -29.07 13.00 -20.89
CA ALA A 37 -27.93 13.39 -20.07
C ALA A 37 -28.07 12.91 -18.62
N ARG A 38 -29.31 12.74 -18.14
CA ARG A 38 -29.57 12.16 -16.81
C ARG A 38 -29.13 10.69 -16.75
N GLN A 39 -29.46 9.90 -17.76
CA GLN A 39 -29.03 8.50 -17.83
C GLN A 39 -27.51 8.42 -17.90
N LYS A 40 -26.88 9.28 -18.70
CA LYS A 40 -25.43 9.35 -18.81
C LYS A 40 -24.75 9.68 -17.48
N ALA A 41 -25.31 10.60 -16.70
CA ALA A 41 -24.80 10.92 -15.38
C ALA A 41 -24.82 9.70 -14.44
N PHE A 42 -25.92 8.94 -14.43
CA PHE A 42 -26.01 7.74 -13.60
C PHE A 42 -24.98 6.67 -13.98
N GLU A 43 -24.74 6.44 -15.27
CA GLU A 43 -23.70 5.52 -15.75
C GLU A 43 -22.30 5.94 -15.26
N LEU A 44 -21.99 7.24 -15.37
CA LEU A 44 -20.70 7.79 -14.95
C LEU A 44 -20.51 7.71 -13.44
N THR A 45 -21.56 8.00 -12.65
CA THR A 45 -21.53 7.81 -11.19
C THR A 45 -21.31 6.34 -10.82
N SER A 46 -22.06 5.42 -11.44
CA SER A 46 -21.90 3.98 -11.18
C SER A 46 -20.47 3.51 -11.49
N HIS A 47 -19.88 3.99 -12.57
CA HIS A 47 -18.52 3.64 -12.93
C HIS A 47 -17.49 4.25 -11.95
N SER A 48 -17.69 5.49 -11.53
CA SER A 48 -16.87 6.11 -10.47
C SER A 48 -16.89 5.29 -9.19
N ASP A 49 -18.07 4.85 -8.75
CA ASP A 49 -18.22 4.05 -7.53
C ASP A 49 -17.53 2.68 -7.65
N MET A 50 -17.59 2.04 -8.82
CA MET A 50 -16.82 0.82 -9.10
C MET A 50 -15.31 1.02 -8.97
N LEU A 51 -14.77 2.10 -9.55
CA LEU A 51 -13.34 2.39 -9.48
C LEU A 51 -12.88 2.72 -8.06
N LYS A 52 -13.72 3.40 -7.27
CA LYS A 52 -13.46 3.62 -5.84
C LYS A 52 -13.45 2.32 -5.06
N ALA A 53 -14.41 1.43 -5.30
CA ALA A 53 -14.46 0.12 -4.65
C ALA A 53 -13.21 -0.73 -4.99
N GLU A 54 -12.76 -0.72 -6.25
CA GLU A 54 -11.51 -1.40 -6.64
C GLU A 54 -10.29 -0.79 -5.92
N ALA A 55 -10.22 0.55 -5.81
CA ALA A 55 -9.15 1.23 -5.08
C ALA A 55 -9.17 0.91 -3.57
N GLU A 56 -10.34 0.83 -2.95
CA GLU A 56 -10.49 0.46 -1.54
C GLU A 56 -10.09 -1.00 -1.28
N ALA A 57 -10.47 -1.93 -2.16
CA ALA A 57 -10.06 -3.32 -2.06
C ALA A 57 -8.53 -3.48 -2.11
N MET A 58 -7.84 -2.60 -2.84
CA MET A 58 -6.37 -2.57 -2.91
C MET A 58 -5.69 -1.90 -1.71
N GLU A 59 -6.42 -1.21 -0.84
CA GLU A 59 -5.84 -0.45 0.27
C GLU A 59 -5.12 -1.36 1.27
N GLY A 60 -5.69 -2.54 1.58
CA GLY A 60 -5.04 -3.55 2.42
C GLY A 60 -3.69 -3.99 1.86
N ALA A 61 -3.65 -4.33 0.56
CA ALA A 61 -2.42 -4.75 -0.13
C ALA A 61 -1.36 -3.64 -0.16
N ALA A 62 -1.76 -2.41 -0.50
CA ALA A 62 -0.85 -1.27 -0.51
C ALA A 62 -0.30 -0.96 0.89
N ARG A 63 -1.15 -1.08 1.92
CA ARG A 63 -0.71 -0.93 3.30
C ARG A 63 0.30 -1.98 3.69
N LEU A 64 0.22 -3.22 3.19
CA LEU A 64 1.26 -4.23 3.44
C LEU A 64 2.56 -3.91 2.69
N GLU A 65 2.49 -3.48 1.44
CA GLU A 65 3.66 -3.11 0.62
C GLU A 65 4.41 -1.87 1.12
N ASP A 66 3.77 -0.96 1.84
CA ASP A 66 4.39 0.27 2.38
C ASP A 66 5.35 -0.02 3.55
N LEU A 67 6.34 -0.89 3.35
CA LEU A 67 7.39 -1.24 4.31
C LEU A 67 8.76 -1.01 3.68
N HIS A 68 9.71 -0.62 4.52
CA HIS A 68 11.10 -0.47 4.15
C HIS A 68 11.91 -1.63 4.72
N LEU A 69 12.43 -2.48 3.83
CA LEU A 69 13.36 -3.55 4.17
C LEU A 69 14.80 -3.04 4.02
N TRP A 70 15.61 -3.22 5.06
CA TRP A 70 17.00 -2.76 5.10
C TRP A 70 17.89 -3.74 5.86
N GLN A 71 19.20 -3.62 5.67
CA GLN A 71 20.19 -4.45 6.34
C GLN A 71 20.87 -3.64 7.45
N MET A 72 20.84 -4.17 8.67
CA MET A 72 21.58 -3.62 9.79
C MET A 72 22.91 -4.34 9.93
N GLU A 73 24.00 -3.61 9.74
CA GLU A 73 25.31 -4.09 10.15
C GLU A 73 25.50 -3.89 11.65
N LYS A 74 25.91 -4.94 12.34
CA LYS A 74 26.29 -4.91 13.75
C LYS A 74 27.69 -5.50 13.89
N SER A 75 28.64 -4.65 14.22
CA SER A 75 29.99 -5.09 14.58
C SER A 75 30.09 -5.32 16.08
N LYS A 76 30.75 -6.40 16.48
CA LYS A 76 31.08 -6.71 17.87
C LYS A 76 32.57 -6.97 17.99
N THR A 77 33.26 -6.12 18.74
CA THR A 77 34.67 -6.32 19.07
C THR A 77 34.79 -7.30 20.23
N THR A 78 35.60 -8.33 20.05
CA THR A 78 35.89 -9.34 21.06
C THR A 78 37.41 -9.48 21.26
N LYS A 79 37.85 -10.20 22.30
CA LYS A 79 39.28 -10.49 22.52
C LYS A 79 39.97 -11.18 21.33
N LYS A 80 39.21 -11.80 20.42
CA LYS A 80 39.71 -12.51 19.22
C LYS A 80 39.62 -11.69 17.93
N GLY A 81 39.19 -10.43 18.00
CA GLY A 81 38.98 -9.56 16.84
C GLY A 81 37.55 -9.03 16.73
N THR A 82 37.31 -8.24 15.67
CA THR A 82 36.00 -7.66 15.34
C THR A 82 35.22 -8.59 14.42
N GLN A 83 34.00 -8.92 14.80
CA GLN A 83 33.08 -9.69 13.97
C GLN A 83 31.91 -8.80 13.54
N SER A 84 31.67 -8.69 12.23
CA SER A 84 30.50 -8.02 11.66
C SER A 84 29.38 -9.03 11.37
N TYR A 85 28.15 -8.64 11.69
CA TYR A 85 26.93 -9.38 11.40
C TYR A 85 25.99 -8.51 10.59
N LEU A 86 25.34 -9.10 9.60
CA LEU A 86 24.30 -8.45 8.81
C LEU A 86 22.94 -9.05 9.16
N TYR A 87 22.00 -8.19 9.52
CA TYR A 87 20.65 -8.57 9.89
C TYR A 87 19.61 -7.90 8.99
N TRP A 88 18.60 -8.65 8.60
CA TRP A 88 17.43 -8.08 7.95
C TRP A 88 16.55 -7.37 8.98
N MET A 89 16.23 -6.13 8.66
CA MET A 89 15.32 -5.28 9.41
C MET A 89 14.20 -4.82 8.49
N ALA A 90 12.97 -4.79 9.01
CA ALA A 90 11.86 -4.11 8.36
C ALA A 90 11.39 -2.94 9.19
N SER A 91 10.92 -1.90 8.52
CA SER A 91 10.36 -0.72 9.15
C SER A 91 9.13 -0.21 8.41
N TRP A 92 8.10 0.17 9.16
CA TRP A 92 6.88 0.76 8.62
C TRP A 92 6.26 1.71 9.63
N ARG A 93 5.28 2.49 9.18
CA ARG A 93 4.51 3.38 10.06
C ARG A 93 3.26 2.70 10.59
N GLU A 94 3.03 2.85 11.88
CA GLU A 94 1.88 2.32 12.62
C GLU A 94 1.46 3.38 13.64
N GLY A 95 0.20 3.84 13.59
CA GLY A 95 -0.33 4.80 14.57
C GLY A 95 0.49 6.10 14.74
N GLY A 96 1.12 6.60 13.67
CA GLY A 96 1.96 7.81 13.71
C GLY A 96 3.40 7.59 14.17
N LYS A 97 3.79 6.38 14.58
CA LYS A 97 5.17 6.01 14.96
C LYS A 97 5.79 5.07 13.91
N VAL A 98 7.12 5.03 13.87
CA VAL A 98 7.85 4.05 13.05
C VAL A 98 8.11 2.81 13.90
N ARG A 99 7.70 1.64 13.42
CA ARG A 99 8.02 0.34 14.01
C ARG A 99 9.20 -0.26 13.27
N HIS A 100 10.13 -0.84 14.02
CA HIS A 100 11.27 -1.59 13.49
C HIS A 100 11.18 -3.04 13.95
N VAL A 101 11.39 -3.99 13.04
CA VAL A 101 11.32 -5.43 13.32
C VAL A 101 12.56 -6.12 12.78
N HIS A 102 13.16 -6.99 13.61
CA HIS A 102 14.25 -7.86 13.22
C HIS A 102 13.72 -9.15 12.60
N LEU A 103 14.17 -9.47 11.38
CA LEU A 103 13.66 -10.59 10.59
C LEU A 103 14.61 -11.80 10.57
N GLY A 104 15.86 -11.60 11.01
CA GLY A 104 16.88 -12.63 11.07
C GLY A 104 18.23 -12.19 10.48
N SER A 105 19.20 -13.10 10.54
CA SER A 105 20.52 -12.90 9.93
C SER A 105 20.44 -13.02 8.40
N CYS A 106 21.07 -12.08 7.68
CA CYS A 106 21.20 -12.12 6.23
C CYS A 106 21.95 -13.36 5.72
N ARG A 107 22.72 -14.03 6.60
CA ARG A 107 23.42 -15.26 6.26
C ARG A 107 22.49 -16.47 6.08
N ASN A 108 21.32 -16.43 6.72
CA ASN A 108 20.38 -17.56 6.77
C ASN A 108 19.05 -17.25 6.06
N VAL A 109 18.79 -15.99 5.75
CA VAL A 109 17.53 -15.52 5.20
C VAL A 109 17.85 -14.67 3.98
N ASP A 110 17.32 -15.04 2.83
CA ASP A 110 17.41 -14.25 1.61
C ASP A 110 16.45 -13.04 1.65
N HIS A 111 16.62 -12.13 0.70
CA HIS A 111 15.82 -10.90 0.62
C HIS A 111 14.32 -11.17 0.41
N GLU A 112 13.94 -12.15 -0.41
CA GLU A 112 12.54 -12.45 -0.69
C GLU A 112 11.84 -13.07 0.52
N THR A 113 12.50 -14.02 1.18
CA THR A 113 12.03 -14.60 2.44
C THR A 113 11.92 -13.54 3.54
N ALA A 114 12.87 -12.61 3.62
CA ALA A 114 12.80 -11.48 4.56
C ALA A 114 11.59 -10.58 4.23
N LEU A 115 11.32 -10.31 2.96
CA LEU A 115 10.17 -9.51 2.52
C LEU A 115 8.84 -10.19 2.87
N GLN A 116 8.71 -11.49 2.63
CA GLN A 116 7.52 -12.26 2.99
C GLN A 116 7.29 -12.27 4.51
N LYS A 117 8.36 -12.46 5.31
CA LYS A 117 8.29 -12.36 6.77
C LYS A 117 7.86 -10.96 7.22
N ALA A 118 8.41 -9.91 6.61
CA ALA A 118 8.06 -8.53 6.92
C ALA A 118 6.56 -8.25 6.65
N ARG A 119 6.05 -8.72 5.51
CA ARG A 119 4.63 -8.60 5.14
C ARG A 119 3.73 -9.31 6.15
N LYS A 120 4.09 -10.53 6.56
CA LYS A 120 3.33 -11.30 7.56
C LYS A 120 3.29 -10.57 8.91
N VAL A 121 4.45 -10.19 9.45
CA VAL A 121 4.50 -9.49 10.76
C VAL A 121 3.73 -8.16 10.70
N LYS A 122 3.75 -7.49 9.55
CA LYS A 122 2.99 -6.26 9.35
C LYS A 122 1.49 -6.50 9.23
N ALA A 123 1.05 -7.58 8.58
CA ALA A 123 -0.36 -7.97 8.54
C ALA A 123 -0.90 -8.24 9.93
N ASP A 124 -0.15 -9.01 10.74
CA ASP A 124 -0.48 -9.29 12.13
C ASP A 124 -0.56 -7.99 12.96
N ALA A 125 0.40 -7.07 12.78
CA ALA A 125 0.42 -5.78 13.48
C ALA A 125 -0.78 -4.88 13.09
N LEU A 126 -1.20 -4.90 11.82
CA LEU A 126 -2.31 -4.11 11.33
C LEU A 126 -3.69 -4.76 11.57
N GLY A 127 -3.74 -5.97 12.13
CA GLY A 127 -4.99 -6.73 12.31
C GLY A 127 -5.62 -7.18 10.98
N LEU A 128 -4.81 -7.29 9.93
CA LEU A 128 -5.22 -7.72 8.59
C LEU A 128 -4.97 -9.22 8.34
N SER A 129 -4.49 -9.95 9.35
CA SER A 129 -4.37 -11.40 9.28
C SER A 129 -5.75 -12.04 9.32
N GLU A 130 -6.11 -12.77 8.26
CA GLU A 130 -7.25 -13.71 8.32
C GLU A 130 -7.00 -14.69 9.48
N ASN A 131 -8.00 -14.82 10.36
CA ASN A 131 -8.05 -15.91 11.34
C ASN A 131 -8.38 -17.22 10.64
#